data_AF-A0A973EJP8-F1
#
_entry.id   AF-A0A973EJP8-F1
#
_cell.length_a   1.000
_cell.length_b   1.000
_cell.length_c   1.000
_cell.angle_alpha   90.00
_cell.angle_beta   90.00
_cell.angle_gamma   90.00
#
_symmetry.space_group_name_H-M   'P 1'
#
loop_
_entity.id
_entity.type
_entity.pdbx_description
1 polymer ?
#
loop_
_entity_poly.entity_id
_entity_poly.type
_entity_poly.pdbx_seq_one_letter_code
_entity_poly.pdbx_strand_id
1 'polypeptide(L)'
;MNTKTYLIFIIACLVGFSSCKINYTFSGASYSADTQTFSVDFFQNQATLVNPSLSNVFTEALKDKINAQTKLKLVQQNGDIQYEGA
;
A
#
# COMPACT_ATOMS: atom_id res chain seq x y z
N MET A 1 -4.61 -48.95 -26.38
CA MET A 1 -4.32 -47.71 -25.62
C MET A 1 -5.27 -46.65 -26.14
N ASN A 2 -6.19 -46.21 -25.28
CA ASN A 2 -7.55 -45.84 -25.71
C ASN A 2 -7.63 -44.34 -26.02
N THR A 3 -7.81 -43.97 -27.28
CA THR A 3 -7.97 -42.58 -27.78
C THR A 3 -8.98 -41.75 -26.97
N LYS A 4 -10.02 -42.40 -26.42
CA LYS A 4 -11.00 -41.77 -25.50
C LYS A 4 -10.40 -41.24 -24.19
N THR A 5 -9.33 -41.87 -23.67
CA THR A 5 -8.65 -41.46 -22.43
C THR A 5 -7.85 -40.16 -22.65
N TYR A 6 -7.25 -40.00 -23.83
CA TYR A 6 -6.53 -38.78 -24.21
C TYR A 6 -7.48 -37.57 -24.32
N LEU A 7 -8.68 -37.80 -24.85
CA LEU A 7 -9.71 -36.78 -25.01
C LEU A 7 -10.22 -36.28 -23.64
N ILE A 8 -10.39 -37.18 -22.67
CA ILE A 8 -10.76 -36.82 -21.28
C ILE A 8 -9.66 -35.97 -20.62
N PHE A 9 -8.38 -36.31 -20.84
CA PHE A 9 -7.26 -35.57 -20.27
C PHE A 9 -7.15 -34.14 -20.83
N ILE A 10 -7.42 -33.95 -22.13
CA ILE A 10 -7.42 -32.63 -22.78
C ILE A 10 -8.54 -31.74 -22.23
N ILE A 11 -9.75 -32.30 -22.05
CA ILE A 11 -10.88 -31.56 -21.49
C ILE A 11 -10.60 -31.17 -20.03
N ALA A 12 -10.00 -32.05 -19.23
CA ALA A 12 -9.62 -31.74 -17.85
C ALA A 12 -8.61 -30.59 -17.75
N CYS A 13 -7.62 -30.54 -18.66
CA CYS A 13 -6.68 -29.42 -18.75
C CYS A 13 -7.38 -28.11 -19.08
N LEU A 14 -8.33 -28.09 -20.03
CA LEU A 14 -9.01 -26.87 -20.45
C LEU A 14 -9.83 -26.20 -19.32
N VAL A 15 -10.45 -27.00 -18.45
CA VAL A 15 -11.26 -26.48 -17.32
C VAL A 15 -10.36 -25.95 -16.20
N GLY A 16 -9.15 -26.50 -16.02
CA GLY A 16 -8.18 -26.08 -15.01
C GLY A 16 -7.66 -24.65 -15.21
N PHE A 17 -7.49 -24.20 -16.46
CA PHE A 17 -6.98 -22.86 -16.75
C PHE A 17 -8.02 -21.74 -16.57
N SER A 18 -9.32 -22.07 -16.50
CA SER A 18 -10.41 -21.08 -16.36
C SER A 18 -10.56 -20.50 -14.94
N SER A 19 -9.87 -21.06 -13.94
CA SER A 19 -9.98 -20.62 -12.54
C SER A 19 -8.94 -19.58 -12.12
N CYS A 20 -7.91 -19.30 -12.94
CA CYS A 20 -6.97 -18.22 -12.68
C CYS A 20 -7.55 -16.88 -13.15
N LYS A 21 -8.49 -16.31 -12.39
CA LYS A 21 -8.85 -14.89 -12.53
C LYS A 21 -7.68 -14.04 -12.03
N ILE A 22 -6.79 -13.67 -12.93
CA ILE A 22 -5.69 -12.77 -12.61
C ILE A 22 -6.25 -11.36 -12.44
N ASN A 23 -6.49 -10.95 -11.19
CA ASN A 23 -6.88 -9.60 -10.85
C ASN A 23 -5.64 -8.71 -10.82
N TYR A 24 -5.30 -8.13 -11.97
CA TYR A 24 -4.31 -7.06 -12.05
C TYR A 24 -4.96 -5.74 -11.65
N THR A 25 -4.83 -5.37 -10.38
CA THR A 25 -5.09 -4.01 -9.94
C THR A 25 -3.81 -3.18 -10.11
N PHE A 26 -3.87 -2.13 -10.94
CA PHE A 26 -2.77 -1.17 -11.13
C PHE A 26 -2.66 -0.18 -9.96
N SER A 27 -3.53 -0.29 -8.95
CA SER A 27 -3.56 0.51 -7.74
C SER A 27 -3.46 -0.44 -6.54
N GLY A 28 -2.22 -0.76 -6.15
CA GLY A 28 -1.93 -1.69 -5.04
C GLY A 28 -2.36 -1.21 -3.65
N ALA A 29 -3.08 -0.08 -3.53
CA ALA A 29 -3.56 0.46 -2.28
C ALA A 29 -4.97 1.02 -2.46
N SER A 30 -6.00 0.23 -2.15
CA SER A 30 -7.32 0.80 -1.88
C SER A 30 -7.30 1.34 -0.45
N TYR A 31 -7.02 2.63 -0.27
CA TYR A 31 -7.47 3.29 0.95
C TYR A 31 -9.00 3.16 0.98
N SER A 32 -9.55 2.65 2.09
CA SER A 32 -10.99 2.59 2.28
C SER A 32 -11.58 3.96 1.99
N ALA A 33 -12.71 4.03 1.28
CA ALA A 33 -13.36 5.30 0.92
C ALA A 33 -13.67 6.21 2.14
N ASP A 34 -13.60 5.64 3.34
CA ASP A 34 -13.86 6.29 4.62
C ASP A 34 -12.64 7.00 5.23
N THR A 35 -11.42 6.73 4.77
CA THR A 35 -10.22 7.38 5.30
C THR A 35 -9.98 8.71 4.59
N GLN A 36 -10.20 9.83 5.28
CA GLN A 36 -10.16 11.17 4.69
C GLN A 36 -9.08 12.06 5.28
N THR A 37 -8.53 11.70 6.43
CA THR A 37 -7.57 12.53 7.18
C THR A 37 -6.32 11.75 7.56
N PHE A 38 -5.19 12.46 7.67
CA PHE A 38 -3.94 11.91 8.17
C PHE A 38 -3.24 12.88 9.12
N SER A 39 -2.47 12.34 10.04
CA SER A 39 -1.66 13.08 11.01
C SER A 39 -0.25 12.51 11.05
N VAL A 40 0.75 13.39 11.21
CA VAL A 40 2.17 13.03 11.25
C VAL A 40 2.77 13.63 12.50
N ASP A 41 3.25 12.78 13.40
CA ASP A 41 3.96 13.21 14.61
C ASP A 41 5.44 13.51 14.31
N PHE A 42 6.11 14.18 15.24
CA PHE A 42 7.49 14.58 15.11
C PHE A 42 8.45 13.39 15.27
N PHE A 43 9.23 13.11 14.22
CA PHE A 43 10.21 12.04 14.23
C PHE A 43 11.50 12.49 14.93
N GLN A 44 11.80 11.92 16.09
CA GLN A 44 13.00 12.28 16.85
C GLN A 44 14.26 11.65 16.21
N ASN A 45 15.32 12.44 16.08
CA ASN A 45 16.61 11.92 15.60
C ASN A 45 17.36 11.26 16.76
N GLN A 46 17.40 9.93 16.79
CA GLN A 46 18.08 9.14 17.82
C GLN A 46 19.59 8.90 17.56
N ALA A 47 20.18 9.51 16.53
CA ALA A 47 21.59 9.27 16.19
C ALA A 47 22.57 9.91 17.20
N THR A 48 23.71 9.25 17.46
CA THR A 48 24.76 9.77 18.35
C THR A 48 25.35 11.10 17.89
N LEU A 49 25.38 11.34 16.57
CA LEU A 49 25.74 12.62 15.96
C LEU A 49 24.49 13.24 15.34
N VAL A 50 23.71 13.94 16.17
CA VAL A 50 22.41 14.51 15.78
C VAL A 50 22.60 15.64 14.76
N ASN A 51 21.89 15.54 13.64
CA ASN A 51 21.55 16.70 12.82
C ASN A 51 20.16 17.20 13.28
N PRO A 52 20.06 18.38 13.92
CA PRO A 52 18.80 18.88 14.48
C PRO A 52 17.76 19.26 13.43
N SER A 53 18.19 19.51 12.18
CA SER A 53 17.29 19.85 11.08
C SER A 53 16.68 18.62 10.42
N LEU A 54 17.29 17.43 10.58
CA LEU A 54 16.91 16.23 9.85
C LEU A 54 15.51 15.73 10.23
N SER A 55 15.17 15.77 11.53
CA SER A 55 13.83 15.46 12.04
C SER A 55 12.75 16.34 11.42
N ASN A 56 13.00 17.65 11.36
CA ASN A 56 12.06 18.61 10.77
C ASN A 56 11.93 18.38 9.26
N VAL A 57 13.05 18.27 8.55
CA VAL A 57 13.06 18.03 7.09
C VAL A 57 12.35 16.74 6.72
N PHE A 58 12.58 15.66 7.48
CA PHE A 58 11.90 14.38 7.25
C PHE A 58 10.39 14.49 7.49
N THR A 59 9.99 15.08 8.61
CA THR A 59 8.57 15.23 8.97
C THR A 59 7.82 16.05 7.92
N GLU A 60 8.40 17.16 7.45
CA GLU A 60 7.80 18.00 6.40
C GLU A 60 7.80 17.30 5.04
N ALA A 61 8.91 16.65 4.64
CA ALA A 61 8.98 15.90 3.39
C ALA A 61 7.97 14.74 3.35
N LEU A 62 7.71 14.10 4.50
CA LEU A 62 6.71 13.06 4.63
C LEU A 62 5.29 13.62 4.45
N LYS A 63 4.97 14.74 5.11
CA LYS A 63 3.68 15.44 4.91
C LYS A 63 3.47 15.82 3.45
N ASP A 64 4.50 16.37 2.80
CA ASP A 64 4.45 16.76 1.39
C ASP A 64 4.23 15.56 0.46
N LYS A 65 4.89 14.42 0.73
CA LYS A 65 4.68 13.19 -0.05
C LYS A 65 3.26 12.67 0.06
N ILE A 66 2.70 12.62 1.27
CA ILE A 66 1.34 12.14 1.51
C ILE A 66 0.33 13.08 0.85
N ASN A 67 0.50 14.39 0.98
CA ASN A 67 -0.34 15.39 0.32
C ASN A 67 -0.27 15.32 -1.21
N ALA A 68 0.90 15.02 -1.78
CA ALA A 68 1.09 14.95 -3.23
C ALA A 68 0.52 13.66 -3.85
N GLN A 69 0.52 12.55 -3.11
CA GLN A 69 0.12 11.23 -3.62
C GLN A 69 -1.31 10.83 -3.21
N THR A 70 -1.92 11.54 -2.26
CA THR A 70 -3.26 11.22 -1.74
C THR A 70 -4.14 12.47 -1.70
N LYS A 71 -5.46 12.26 -1.58
CA LYS A 71 -6.43 13.35 -1.36
C LYS A 71 -6.75 13.54 0.14
N LEU A 72 -5.92 12.97 1.03
CA LEU A 72 -6.14 13.03 2.48
C LEU A 72 -5.87 14.45 2.99
N LYS A 73 -6.63 14.88 4.00
CA LYS A 73 -6.43 16.16 4.67
C LYS A 73 -5.48 16.01 5.85
N LEU A 74 -4.48 16.89 5.94
CA LEU A 74 -3.61 16.96 7.11
C LEU A 74 -4.39 17.48 8.33
N VAL A 75 -4.37 16.74 9.43
CA VAL A 75 -4.89 17.16 10.73
C VAL A 75 -3.80 17.07 11.80
N GLN A 76 -3.87 17.95 12.81
CA GLN A 76 -2.84 18.05 13.83
C GLN A 76 -2.80 16.81 14.75
N GLN A 77 -3.97 16.23 15.05
CA GLN A 77 -4.15 15.07 15.93
C GLN A 77 -5.42 14.30 15.53
N ASN A 78 -5.49 13.01 15.86
CA ASN A 78 -6.63 12.13 15.60
C ASN A 78 -7.02 12.05 14.10
N GLY A 79 -6.02 11.98 13.22
CA GLY A 79 -6.29 11.63 11.83
C GLY A 79 -6.69 10.16 11.69
N ASP A 80 -7.46 9.85 10.67
CA ASP A 80 -7.85 8.46 10.36
C ASP A 80 -6.61 7.57 10.15
N ILE A 81 -5.51 8.18 9.67
CA ILE A 81 -4.16 7.58 9.66
C ILE A 81 -3.22 8.42 10.52
N GLN A 82 -2.45 7.77 11.39
CA GLN A 82 -1.47 8.40 12.25
C GLN A 82 -0.08 7.81 11.97
N TYR A 83 0.86 8.67 11.58
CA TYR A 83 2.24 8.31 11.28
C TYR A 83 3.14 8.78 12.41
N GLU A 84 3.84 7.84 13.04
CA GLU A 84 4.74 8.06 14.18
C GLU A 84 6.05 7.31 13.93
N GLY A 85 7.14 7.78 14.54
CA GLY A 85 8.42 7.07 14.55
C GLY A 85 9.17 7.35 15.83
N ALA A 86 9.63 6.26 16.44
CA ALA A 86 10.54 6.28 17.57
C ALA A 86 11.97 6.38 17.06
#